data_AF-A0A1H0MPZ6-F1
#
_entry.id   AF-A0A1H0MPZ6-F1
#
_cell.length_a   1.000
_cell.length_b   1.000
_cell.length_c   1.000
_cell.angle_alpha   90.00
_cell.angle_beta   90.00
_cell.angle_gamma   90.00
#
_symmetry.space_group_name_H-M   'P 1'
#
loop_
_entity.id
_entity.type
_entity.pdbx_description
1 polymer ?
#
loop_
_entity_poly.entity_id
_entity_poly.type
_entity_poly.pdbx_seq_one_letter_code
_entity_poly.pdbx_strand_id
1 'polypeptide(L)'
;MSTLLAPFKKIYDLIDGFVLIMLCAIGIALLAPEIGAGDGPLHLGIVTSLGVALVFFLHGAALSRDKLVAGAKHWRLHVFVQSFTYIVFPIVGVLLMLSLRNTLPPELLLGVFYLCALPSTVSSSVAMTSMARGNVPGAIFNATISGLIGMALTPLLMGLVISASGASMPLGRALTGVALQLLLPFALGQAFRPLIGNWLAKKKQITNKVDRGVIVLIVYSSFCDATAAGLWHQYSWQTIGAVMGIAAVMLFVILGTTTFTARRLGFSVEDEITAVFCGSKKSLANGIPMAKILFAGHPALGLLVLPLMVYHQLQLIVCSVIAARYASRDEVKEARNAVRA
;
A
#
# COMPACT_ATOMS: atom_id res chain seq x y z
N MET A 1 5.21 -33.57 -20.85
CA MET A 1 5.59 -32.88 -19.59
C MET A 1 5.79 -31.36 -19.76
N SER A 2 6.03 -30.85 -20.98
CA SER A 2 6.19 -29.40 -21.25
C SER A 2 4.88 -28.61 -21.38
N THR A 3 3.77 -29.25 -21.75
CA THR A 3 2.46 -28.60 -21.96
C THR A 3 1.69 -28.31 -20.66
N LEU A 4 1.91 -29.09 -19.60
CA LEU A 4 1.31 -28.85 -18.27
C LEU A 4 2.01 -27.70 -17.50
N LEU A 5 3.29 -27.44 -17.80
CA LEU A 5 4.07 -26.37 -17.18
C LEU A 5 3.97 -25.03 -17.93
N ALA A 6 3.48 -25.02 -19.17
CA ALA A 6 3.30 -23.80 -19.96
C ALA A 6 2.38 -22.75 -19.30
N PRO A 7 1.19 -23.10 -18.74
CA PRO A 7 0.37 -22.12 -18.03
C PRO A 7 1.03 -21.63 -16.74
N PHE A 8 1.73 -22.50 -16.00
CA PHE A 8 2.48 -22.12 -14.80
C PHE A 8 3.66 -21.20 -15.11
N LYS A 9 4.39 -21.44 -16.20
CA LYS A 9 5.49 -20.57 -16.66
C LYS A 9 4.96 -19.21 -17.09
N LYS A 10 3.83 -19.16 -17.79
CA LYS A 10 3.17 -17.92 -18.21
C LYS A 10 2.65 -17.10 -17.00
N ILE A 11 2.18 -17.77 -15.95
CA ILE A 11 1.79 -17.13 -14.68
C ILE A 11 3.03 -16.65 -13.91
N TYR A 12 4.10 -17.46 -13.86
CA TYR A 12 5.36 -17.13 -13.22
C TYR A 12 6.04 -15.90 -13.85
N ASP A 13 6.05 -15.80 -15.18
CA ASP A 13 6.57 -14.65 -15.91
C ASP A 13 5.71 -13.37 -15.70
N LEU A 14 4.46 -13.51 -15.26
CA LEU A 14 3.54 -12.41 -14.95
C LEU A 14 3.60 -11.95 -13.47
N ILE A 15 4.15 -12.77 -12.58
CA ILE A 15 4.24 -12.49 -11.14
C ILE A 15 5.67 -12.04 -10.82
N ASP A 16 5.85 -10.75 -10.48
CA ASP A 16 7.15 -10.21 -10.00
C ASP A 16 7.66 -11.10 -8.86
N GLY A 17 8.94 -11.47 -8.87
CA GLY A 17 9.56 -12.30 -7.83
C GLY A 17 9.33 -11.75 -6.41
N PHE A 18 9.11 -10.44 -6.27
CA PHE A 18 8.64 -9.85 -5.01
C PHE A 18 7.29 -10.38 -4.52
N VAL A 19 6.31 -10.54 -5.41
CA VAL A 19 4.99 -11.09 -5.08
C VAL A 19 5.11 -12.56 -4.66
N LEU A 20 6.00 -13.33 -5.31
CA LEU A 20 6.25 -14.72 -4.93
C LEU A 20 6.89 -14.82 -3.54
N ILE A 21 7.93 -14.04 -3.26
CA ILE A 21 8.56 -13.97 -1.93
C ILE A 21 7.51 -13.60 -0.87
N MET A 22 6.63 -12.66 -1.19
CA MET A 22 5.53 -12.27 -0.33
C MET A 22 4.57 -13.44 -0.03
N LEU A 23 4.10 -14.14 -1.05
CA LEU A 23 3.20 -15.28 -0.87
C LEU A 23 3.87 -16.41 -0.07
N CYS A 24 5.15 -16.67 -0.30
CA CYS A 24 5.93 -17.63 0.49
C CYS A 24 6.01 -17.22 1.95
N ALA A 25 6.30 -15.94 2.23
CA ALA A 25 6.35 -15.43 3.60
C ALA A 25 4.99 -15.59 4.30
N ILE A 26 3.89 -15.30 3.61
CA ILE A 26 2.53 -15.52 4.14
C ILE A 26 2.31 -17.02 4.43
N GLY A 27 2.68 -17.91 3.50
CA GLY A 27 2.56 -19.36 3.70
C GLY A 27 3.33 -19.85 4.92
N ILE A 28 4.57 -19.37 5.13
CA ILE A 28 5.37 -19.70 6.31
C ILE A 28 4.71 -19.15 7.59
N ALA A 29 4.19 -17.91 7.55
CA ALA A 29 3.54 -17.30 8.71
C ALA A 29 2.29 -18.06 9.17
N LEU A 30 1.55 -18.66 8.24
CA LEU A 30 0.37 -19.49 8.54
C LEU A 30 0.74 -20.85 9.15
N LEU A 31 1.89 -21.41 8.77
CA LEU A 31 2.34 -22.74 9.23
C LEU A 31 3.13 -22.68 10.55
N ALA A 32 3.91 -21.62 10.76
CA ALA A 32 4.78 -21.45 11.91
C ALA A 32 4.70 -20.03 12.50
N PRO A 33 3.52 -19.63 13.01
CA PRO A 33 3.30 -18.26 13.48
C PRO A 33 4.18 -17.88 14.67
N GLU A 34 4.55 -18.83 15.53
CA GLU A 34 5.36 -18.60 16.73
C GLU A 34 6.77 -18.06 16.41
N ILE A 35 7.33 -18.41 15.26
CA ILE A 35 8.68 -17.99 14.84
C ILE A 35 8.72 -16.48 14.55
N GLY A 36 7.66 -15.97 13.92
CA GLY A 36 7.57 -14.58 13.43
C GLY A 36 6.66 -13.66 14.23
N ALA A 37 6.03 -14.15 15.31
CA ALA A 37 5.26 -13.32 16.21
C ALA A 37 6.15 -12.22 16.84
N GLY A 38 5.55 -11.09 17.22
CA GLY A 38 6.27 -9.91 17.72
C GLY A 38 7.26 -10.24 18.86
N ASP A 39 6.81 -11.07 19.81
CA ASP A 39 7.58 -11.56 20.97
C ASP A 39 8.13 -12.98 20.76
N GLY A 40 8.10 -13.47 19.52
CA GLY A 40 8.67 -14.77 19.16
C GLY A 40 10.21 -14.76 19.18
N PRO A 41 10.88 -15.90 18.90
CA PRO A 41 12.33 -16.04 18.97
C PRO A 41 13.10 -15.01 18.14
N LEU A 42 12.54 -14.60 17.00
CA LEU A 42 13.13 -13.60 16.11
C LEU A 42 12.92 -12.15 16.55
N HIS A 43 12.15 -11.91 17.63
CA HIS A 43 11.82 -10.58 18.16
C HIS A 43 11.35 -9.61 17.05
N LEU A 44 10.48 -10.10 16.16
CA LEU A 44 10.12 -9.35 14.96
C LEU A 44 9.37 -8.06 15.25
N GLY A 45 8.82 -7.87 16.45
CA GLY A 45 8.29 -6.57 16.88
C GLY A 45 9.36 -5.47 16.82
N ILE A 46 10.54 -5.73 17.38
CA ILE A 46 11.67 -4.77 17.39
C ILE A 46 12.29 -4.68 16.00
N VAL A 47 12.53 -5.81 15.35
CA VAL A 47 13.17 -5.86 14.03
C VAL A 47 12.34 -5.11 12.98
N THR A 48 11.02 -5.32 12.96
CA THR A 48 10.14 -4.61 12.02
C THR A 48 10.04 -3.13 12.37
N SER A 49 10.02 -2.75 13.66
CA SER A 49 10.02 -1.34 14.07
C SER A 49 11.30 -0.61 13.63
N LEU A 50 12.47 -1.20 13.83
CA LEU A 50 13.75 -0.67 13.34
C LEU A 50 13.81 -0.64 11.82
N GLY A 51 13.31 -1.68 11.16
CA GLY A 51 13.19 -1.75 9.71
C GLY A 51 12.33 -0.62 9.15
N VAL A 52 11.17 -0.35 9.77
CA VAL A 52 10.29 0.78 9.42
C VAL A 52 11.04 2.10 9.56
N ALA A 53 11.69 2.34 10.71
CA ALA A 53 12.47 3.55 10.92
C ALA A 53 13.56 3.73 9.85
N LEU A 54 14.28 2.65 9.52
CA LEU A 54 15.30 2.64 8.46
C LEU A 54 14.69 2.98 7.10
N VAL A 55 13.56 2.37 6.73
CA VAL A 55 12.91 2.62 5.44
C VAL A 55 12.43 4.07 5.33
N PHE A 56 11.80 4.61 6.37
CA PHE A 56 11.36 6.00 6.37
C PHE A 56 12.54 6.98 6.36
N PHE A 57 13.63 6.68 7.08
CA PHE A 57 14.87 7.42 6.98
C PHE A 57 15.44 7.41 5.56
N LEU A 58 15.50 6.25 4.91
CA LEU A 58 15.97 6.13 3.53
C LEU A 58 15.06 6.86 2.54
N HIS A 59 13.74 6.82 2.74
CA HIS A 59 12.78 7.61 1.95
C HIS A 59 13.01 9.11 2.11
N GLY A 60 13.24 9.57 3.34
CA GLY A 60 13.63 10.94 3.64
C GLY A 60 14.92 11.32 2.91
N ALA A 61 15.98 10.53 3.08
CA ALA A 61 17.29 10.83 2.50
C ALA A 61 17.31 10.75 0.96
N ALA A 62 16.50 9.89 0.34
CA ALA A 62 16.43 9.72 -1.10
C ALA A 62 15.61 10.81 -1.81
N LEU A 63 14.73 11.52 -1.08
CA LEU A 63 13.81 12.49 -1.66
C LEU A 63 14.50 13.82 -1.95
N SER A 64 14.78 14.10 -3.22
CA SER A 64 15.40 15.37 -3.63
C SER A 64 14.41 16.50 -3.82
N ARG A 65 14.79 17.69 -3.34
CA ARG A 65 14.06 18.94 -3.54
C ARG A 65 13.82 19.21 -5.03
N ASP A 66 14.83 19.00 -5.87
CA ASP A 66 14.71 19.24 -7.31
C ASP A 66 13.69 18.30 -7.98
N LYS A 67 13.59 17.05 -7.52
CA LYS A 67 12.57 16.10 -8.02
C LYS A 67 11.18 16.45 -7.49
N LEU A 68 11.08 16.97 -6.27
CA LEU A 68 9.83 17.49 -5.73
C LEU A 68 9.34 18.69 -6.55
N VAL A 69 10.22 19.66 -6.80
CA VAL A 69 9.91 20.87 -7.57
C VAL A 69 9.60 20.56 -9.03
N ALA A 70 10.37 19.65 -9.65
CA ALA A 70 10.10 19.21 -11.01
C ALA A 70 8.76 18.45 -11.11
N GLY A 71 8.45 17.61 -10.12
CA GLY A 71 7.17 16.90 -10.02
C GLY A 71 5.99 17.86 -9.90
N ALA A 72 6.11 18.87 -9.04
CA ALA A 72 5.05 19.83 -8.72
C ALA A 72 4.44 20.57 -9.93
N LYS A 73 5.12 20.59 -11.08
CA LYS A 73 4.60 21.15 -12.34
C LYS A 73 3.32 20.44 -12.84
N HIS A 74 3.09 19.19 -12.46
CA HIS A 74 1.91 18.41 -12.82
C HIS A 74 0.80 18.49 -11.75
N TRP A 75 0.45 19.71 -11.31
CA TRP A 75 -0.48 19.92 -10.19
C TRP A 75 -1.85 19.23 -10.38
N ARG A 76 -2.37 19.17 -11.62
CA ARG A 76 -3.63 18.46 -11.93
C ARG A 76 -3.56 16.97 -11.57
N LEU A 77 -2.44 16.33 -11.88
CA LEU A 77 -2.19 14.93 -11.54
C LEU A 77 -2.09 14.76 -10.01
N HIS A 78 -1.46 15.71 -9.32
CA HIS A 78 -1.33 15.63 -7.87
C HIS A 78 -2.65 15.77 -7.15
N VAL A 79 -3.43 16.80 -7.49
CA VAL A 79 -4.78 16.99 -6.94
C VAL A 79 -5.64 15.77 -7.22
N PHE A 80 -5.58 15.20 -8.42
CA PHE A 80 -6.31 13.99 -8.77
C PHE A 80 -5.97 12.82 -7.83
N VAL A 81 -4.68 12.48 -7.70
CA VAL A 81 -4.23 11.34 -6.89
C VAL A 81 -4.56 11.53 -5.41
N GLN A 82 -4.31 12.73 -4.86
CA GLN A 82 -4.62 13.00 -3.46
C GLN A 82 -6.13 12.99 -3.20
N SER A 83 -6.94 13.51 -4.12
CA SER A 83 -8.40 13.47 -4.01
C SER A 83 -8.94 12.04 -4.01
N PHE A 84 -8.42 11.17 -4.89
CA PHE A 84 -8.81 9.76 -4.82
C PHE A 84 -8.40 9.12 -3.48
N THR A 85 -7.19 9.40 -3.01
CA THR A 85 -6.64 8.79 -1.79
C THR A 85 -7.38 9.23 -0.52
N TYR A 86 -7.73 10.52 -0.40
CA TYR A 86 -8.21 11.14 0.84
C TYR A 86 -9.64 11.65 0.80
N ILE A 87 -10.31 11.58 -0.35
CA ILE A 87 -11.73 11.93 -0.48
C ILE A 87 -12.50 10.70 -0.98
N VAL A 88 -12.18 10.19 -2.17
CA VAL A 88 -12.95 9.09 -2.78
C VAL A 88 -12.88 7.82 -1.94
N PHE A 89 -11.68 7.39 -1.54
CA PHE A 89 -11.54 6.20 -0.69
C PHE A 89 -12.28 6.33 0.65
N PRO A 90 -12.06 7.39 1.46
CA PRO A 90 -12.82 7.55 2.70
C PRO A 90 -14.34 7.60 2.50
N ILE A 91 -14.84 8.24 1.44
CA ILE A 91 -16.28 8.21 1.11
C ILE A 91 -16.74 6.78 0.84
N VAL A 92 -16.01 6.02 0.03
CA VAL A 92 -16.31 4.59 -0.21
C VAL A 92 -16.30 3.81 1.10
N GLY A 93 -15.33 4.07 1.98
CA GLY A 93 -15.24 3.46 3.31
C GLY A 93 -16.48 3.75 4.16
N VAL A 94 -16.91 5.01 4.25
CA VAL A 94 -18.13 5.39 4.98
C VAL A 94 -19.37 4.74 4.37
N LEU A 95 -19.50 4.73 3.04
CA LEU A 95 -20.63 4.08 2.36
C LEU A 95 -20.68 2.59 2.67
N LEU A 96 -19.53 1.90 2.67
CA LEU A 96 -19.44 0.49 3.04
C LEU A 96 -19.81 0.27 4.51
N MET A 97 -19.30 1.12 5.43
CA MET A 97 -19.68 1.06 6.85
C MET A 97 -21.19 1.20 7.03
N LEU A 98 -21.81 2.21 6.41
CA LEU A 98 -23.24 2.45 6.55
C LEU A 98 -24.10 1.35 5.93
N SER A 99 -23.68 0.81 4.78
CA SER A 99 -24.43 -0.21 4.04
C SER A 99 -24.32 -1.59 4.69
N LEU A 100 -23.22 -1.89 5.37
CA LEU A 100 -22.91 -3.21 5.90
C LEU A 100 -22.94 -3.29 7.44
N ARG A 101 -23.29 -2.20 8.14
CA ARG A 101 -23.35 -2.14 9.62
C ARG A 101 -24.20 -3.22 10.29
N ASN A 102 -25.22 -3.71 9.61
CA ASN A 102 -26.13 -4.74 10.14
C ASN A 102 -25.70 -6.16 9.76
N THR A 103 -24.69 -6.30 8.89
CA THR A 103 -24.29 -7.59 8.29
C THR A 103 -22.91 -8.02 8.74
N LEU A 104 -22.01 -7.07 9.05
CA LEU A 104 -20.61 -7.35 9.36
C LEU A 104 -20.22 -6.81 10.74
N PRO A 105 -19.21 -7.44 11.40
CA PRO A 105 -18.69 -6.96 12.67
C PRO A 105 -18.18 -5.51 12.60
N PRO A 106 -18.41 -4.68 13.64
CA PRO A 106 -17.93 -3.30 13.68
C PRO A 106 -16.40 -3.18 13.49
N GLU A 107 -15.62 -4.10 14.03
CA GLU A 107 -14.16 -4.13 13.94
C GLU A 107 -13.71 -4.35 12.49
N LEU A 108 -14.42 -5.19 11.75
CA LEU A 108 -14.13 -5.39 10.33
C LEU A 108 -14.43 -4.12 9.53
N LEU A 109 -15.58 -3.49 9.78
CA LEU A 109 -15.96 -2.24 9.11
C LEU A 109 -14.98 -1.12 9.42
N LEU A 110 -14.50 -1.04 10.67
CA LEU A 110 -13.45 -0.13 11.07
C LEU A 110 -12.13 -0.42 10.34
N GLY A 111 -11.77 -1.70 10.15
CA GLY A 111 -10.61 -2.12 9.36
C GLY A 111 -10.73 -1.76 7.87
N VAL A 112 -11.93 -1.87 7.29
CA VAL A 112 -12.21 -1.44 5.90
C VAL A 112 -12.08 0.08 5.76
N PHE A 113 -12.62 0.85 6.70
CA PHE A 113 -12.46 2.29 6.70
C PHE A 113 -11.00 2.69 6.94
N TYR A 114 -10.29 1.99 7.82
CA TYR A 114 -8.86 2.19 8.04
C TYR A 114 -8.05 2.03 6.76
N LEU A 115 -8.29 0.95 6.01
CA LEU A 115 -7.71 0.77 4.67
C LEU A 115 -8.02 1.95 3.73
N CYS A 116 -9.24 2.47 3.76
CA CYS A 116 -9.65 3.62 2.96
C CYS A 116 -8.95 4.93 3.37
N ALA A 117 -8.66 5.12 4.66
CA ALA A 117 -8.00 6.30 5.19
C ALA A 117 -6.49 6.34 4.92
N LEU A 118 -5.89 5.20 4.53
CA LEU A 118 -4.43 5.09 4.37
C LEU A 118 -3.88 5.84 3.15
N PRO A 119 -2.60 6.27 3.22
CA PRO A 119 -1.86 6.84 2.10
C PRO A 119 -1.56 5.84 0.98
N SER A 120 -1.13 6.38 -0.17
CA SER A 120 -0.62 5.62 -1.30
C SER A 120 0.78 5.02 -1.07
N THR A 121 1.15 4.03 -1.89
CA THR A 121 2.44 3.32 -1.85
C THR A 121 3.53 4.03 -2.65
N VAL A 122 4.74 4.14 -2.11
CA VAL A 122 5.91 4.61 -2.88
C VAL A 122 6.46 3.47 -3.75
N SER A 123 6.92 2.39 -3.13
CA SER A 123 7.66 1.31 -3.79
C SER A 123 6.92 0.69 -4.98
N SER A 124 5.72 0.14 -4.75
CA SER A 124 4.95 -0.56 -5.79
C SER A 124 4.36 0.38 -6.84
N SER A 125 3.91 1.58 -6.46
CA SER A 125 3.42 2.56 -7.44
C SER A 125 4.53 3.00 -8.39
N VAL A 126 5.72 3.32 -7.87
CA VAL A 126 6.86 3.75 -8.68
C VAL A 126 7.36 2.61 -9.56
N ALA A 127 7.47 1.39 -9.02
CA ALA A 127 7.89 0.23 -9.79
C ALA A 127 6.94 -0.08 -10.95
N MET A 128 5.63 -0.12 -10.68
CA MET A 128 4.62 -0.41 -11.71
C MET A 128 4.47 0.72 -12.72
N THR A 129 4.58 1.98 -12.30
CA THR A 129 4.63 3.12 -13.22
C THR A 129 5.84 3.03 -14.14
N SER A 130 7.00 2.68 -13.59
CA SER A 130 8.22 2.49 -14.39
C SER A 130 8.08 1.35 -15.39
N MET A 131 7.55 0.19 -14.95
CA MET A 131 7.31 -0.96 -15.81
C MET A 131 6.33 -0.64 -16.93
N ALA A 132 5.27 0.10 -16.61
CA ALA A 132 4.27 0.56 -17.56
C ALA A 132 4.73 1.75 -18.41
N ARG A 133 5.97 2.25 -18.29
CA ARG A 133 6.46 3.44 -19.01
C ARG A 133 5.57 4.68 -18.80
N GLY A 134 5.20 4.95 -17.54
CA GLY A 134 4.43 6.13 -17.12
C GLY A 134 5.28 7.28 -16.56
N ASN A 135 4.62 8.32 -16.02
CA ASN A 135 5.30 9.46 -15.39
C ASN A 135 5.87 9.09 -14.01
N VAL A 136 7.07 8.49 -14.01
CA VAL A 136 7.78 8.05 -12.80
C VAL A 136 8.08 9.19 -11.81
N PRO A 137 8.56 10.38 -12.24
CA PRO A 137 8.72 11.52 -11.33
C PRO A 137 7.41 11.90 -10.62
N GLY A 138 6.30 11.96 -11.36
CA GLY A 138 4.97 12.21 -10.81
C GLY A 138 4.53 11.14 -9.82
N ALA A 139 4.87 9.87 -10.06
CA ALA A 139 4.55 8.77 -9.14
C ALA A 139 5.34 8.88 -7.82
N ILE A 140 6.63 9.20 -7.90
CA ILE A 140 7.48 9.42 -6.72
C ILE A 140 6.89 10.58 -5.88
N PHE A 141 6.62 11.72 -6.52
CA PHE A 141 6.05 12.89 -5.84
C PHE A 141 4.74 12.53 -5.14
N ASN A 142 3.80 11.97 -5.89
CA ASN A 142 2.45 11.68 -5.39
C ASN A 142 2.45 10.68 -4.25
N ALA A 143 3.23 9.61 -4.36
CA ALA A 143 3.30 8.61 -3.32
C ALA A 143 3.97 9.14 -2.05
N THR A 144 5.03 9.94 -2.19
CA THR A 144 5.72 10.55 -1.04
C THR A 144 4.82 11.56 -0.34
N ILE A 145 4.23 12.52 -1.08
CA ILE A 145 3.37 13.54 -0.46
C ILE A 145 2.12 12.91 0.14
N SER A 146 1.58 11.87 -0.52
CA SER A 146 0.49 11.07 0.06
C SER A 146 0.95 10.46 1.38
N GLY A 147 2.10 9.79 1.45
CA GLY A 147 2.65 9.26 2.69
C GLY A 147 2.72 10.28 3.82
N LEU A 148 3.25 11.48 3.55
CA LEU A 148 3.37 12.56 4.53
C LEU A 148 2.01 13.11 5.00
N ILE A 149 1.08 13.37 4.06
CA ILE A 149 -0.28 13.77 4.40
C ILE A 149 -0.95 12.69 5.24
N GLY A 150 -0.76 11.41 4.88
CA GLY A 150 -1.39 10.27 5.52
C GLY A 150 -0.98 10.09 6.98
N MET A 151 0.26 10.42 7.34
CA MET A 151 0.73 10.39 8.73
C MET A 151 -0.12 11.29 9.65
N ALA A 152 -0.59 12.43 9.15
CA ALA A 152 -1.46 13.33 9.90
C ALA A 152 -2.95 13.02 9.66
N LEU A 153 -3.34 12.77 8.43
CA LEU A 153 -4.75 12.69 8.04
C LEU A 153 -5.39 11.35 8.41
N THR A 154 -4.65 10.23 8.37
CA THR A 154 -5.21 8.91 8.74
C THR A 154 -5.67 8.89 10.20
N PRO A 155 -4.85 9.30 11.21
CA PRO A 155 -5.31 9.35 12.59
C PRO A 155 -6.49 10.30 12.80
N LEU A 156 -6.55 11.42 12.06
CA LEU A 156 -7.68 12.36 12.12
C LEU A 156 -8.98 11.75 11.58
N LEU A 157 -8.92 11.10 10.41
CA LEU A 157 -10.07 10.41 9.82
C LEU A 157 -10.55 9.26 10.71
N MET A 158 -9.62 8.48 11.27
CA MET A 158 -9.95 7.41 12.21
C MET A 158 -10.57 7.95 13.50
N GLY A 159 -9.99 9.01 14.07
CA GLY A 159 -10.51 9.68 15.24
C GLY A 159 -11.94 10.20 15.03
N LEU A 160 -12.23 10.75 13.86
CA LEU A 160 -13.58 11.20 13.49
C LEU A 160 -14.58 10.03 13.46
N VAL A 161 -14.24 8.93 12.79
CA VAL A 161 -15.14 7.76 12.68
C VAL A 161 -15.35 7.07 14.03
N ILE A 162 -14.30 6.93 14.85
CA ILE A 162 -14.39 6.34 16.19
C ILE A 162 -15.22 7.24 17.12
N SER A 163 -15.05 8.57 17.03
CA SER A 163 -15.86 9.52 17.80
C SER A 163 -17.33 9.47 17.40
N ALA A 164 -17.63 9.31 16.12
CA ALA A 164 -18.98 9.17 15.61
C ALA A 164 -19.69 7.89 16.11
N SER A 165 -18.94 6.84 16.47
CA SER A 165 -19.50 5.63 17.10
C SER A 165 -19.64 5.73 18.63
N GLY A 166 -19.38 6.91 19.23
CA GLY A 166 -19.46 7.13 20.67
C GLY A 166 -18.25 6.65 21.47
N ALA A 167 -17.18 6.21 20.80
CA ALA A 167 -15.93 5.83 21.44
C ALA A 167 -14.92 6.98 21.35
N SER A 168 -13.95 7.04 22.27
CA SER A 168 -12.88 8.05 22.22
C SER A 168 -11.57 7.42 21.75
N MET A 169 -10.93 8.02 20.74
CA MET A 169 -9.54 7.71 20.39
C MET A 169 -8.60 8.72 21.05
N PRO A 170 -7.50 8.29 21.70
CA PRO A 170 -6.48 9.21 22.21
C PRO A 170 -5.66 9.81 21.04
N LEU A 171 -6.27 10.75 20.32
CA LEU A 171 -5.76 11.30 19.06
C LEU A 171 -4.37 11.92 19.22
N GLY A 172 -4.10 12.62 20.32
CA GLY A 172 -2.77 13.18 20.61
C GLY A 172 -1.69 12.11 20.72
N ARG A 173 -1.99 10.96 21.36
CA ARG A 173 -1.05 9.82 21.44
C ARG A 173 -0.87 9.17 20.07
N ALA A 174 -1.93 9.05 19.29
CA ALA A 174 -1.86 8.49 17.93
C ALA A 174 -0.99 9.37 17.01
N LEU A 175 -1.23 10.69 16.98
CA LEU A 175 -0.44 11.64 16.19
C LEU A 175 1.02 11.66 16.62
N THR A 176 1.30 11.74 17.92
CA THR A 176 2.68 11.70 18.44
C THR A 176 3.36 10.38 18.14
N GLY A 177 2.67 9.25 18.30
CA GLY A 177 3.21 7.93 17.97
C GLY A 177 3.59 7.80 16.50
N VAL A 178 2.70 8.24 15.59
CA VAL A 178 2.98 8.25 14.16
C VAL A 178 4.11 9.23 13.82
N ALA A 179 4.14 10.40 14.46
CA ALA A 179 5.20 11.36 14.28
C ALA A 179 6.56 10.78 14.69
N LEU A 180 6.64 10.09 15.82
CA LEU A 180 7.88 9.48 16.30
C LEU A 180 8.31 8.26 15.47
N GLN A 181 7.37 7.42 15.03
CA GLN A 181 7.72 6.18 14.34
C GLN A 181 7.98 6.37 12.83
N LEU A 182 7.27 7.31 12.18
CA LEU A 182 7.34 7.46 10.71
C LEU A 182 7.90 8.83 10.31
N LEU A 183 7.39 9.91 10.89
CA LEU A 183 7.76 11.27 10.47
C LEU A 183 9.17 11.65 10.93
N LEU A 184 9.55 11.30 12.16
CA LEU A 184 10.84 11.63 12.74
C LEU A 184 11.99 10.94 11.98
N PRO A 185 11.98 9.61 11.73
CA PRO A 185 13.01 8.98 10.91
C PRO A 185 13.08 9.59 9.51
N PHE A 186 11.94 9.89 8.89
CA PHE A 186 11.89 10.57 7.60
C PHE A 186 12.53 11.97 7.64
N ALA A 187 12.21 12.77 8.66
CA ALA A 187 12.77 14.11 8.84
C ALA A 187 14.28 14.06 9.07
N LEU A 188 14.76 13.11 9.88
CA LEU A 188 16.18 12.85 10.06
C LEU A 188 16.83 12.45 8.72
N GLY A 189 16.20 11.59 7.93
CA GLY A 189 16.66 11.24 6.58
C GLY A 189 16.81 12.48 5.69
N GLN A 190 15.81 13.36 5.69
CA GLN A 190 15.86 14.63 4.97
C GLN A 190 16.99 15.55 5.45
N ALA A 191 17.22 15.64 6.76
CA ALA A 191 18.31 16.43 7.34
C ALA A 191 19.69 15.89 6.92
N PHE A 192 19.84 14.56 6.85
CA PHE A 192 21.07 13.89 6.42
C PHE A 192 21.25 13.83 4.90
N ARG A 193 20.23 14.18 4.12
CA ARG A 193 20.26 14.11 2.65
C ARG A 193 21.49 14.81 2.03
N PRO A 194 21.93 16.01 2.44
CA PRO A 194 23.11 16.64 1.84
C PRO A 194 24.38 15.78 1.92
N LEU A 195 24.47 14.91 2.93
CA LEU A 195 25.61 14.02 3.17
C LEU A 195 25.49 12.72 2.37
N ILE A 196 24.33 12.05 2.43
CA ILE A 196 24.17 10.68 1.91
C ILE A 196 23.32 10.57 0.63
N GLY A 197 22.59 11.63 0.25
CA GLY A 197 21.60 11.60 -0.82
C GLY A 197 22.20 11.28 -2.20
N ASN A 198 23.37 11.82 -2.51
CA ASN A 198 24.07 11.54 -3.77
C ASN A 198 24.56 10.09 -3.83
N TRP A 199 25.03 9.55 -2.71
CA TRP A 199 25.44 8.15 -2.60
C TRP A 199 24.24 7.21 -2.75
N LEU A 200 23.11 7.52 -2.08
CA LEU A 200 21.86 6.78 -2.21
C LEU A 200 21.32 6.80 -3.65
N ALA A 201 21.41 7.94 -4.34
CA ALA A 201 21.01 8.05 -5.74
C ALA A 201 21.81 7.10 -6.64
N LYS A 202 23.12 6.93 -6.39
CA LYS A 202 23.98 5.97 -7.09
C LYS A 202 23.71 4.51 -6.69
N LYS A 203 23.20 4.27 -5.48
CA LYS A 203 22.95 2.93 -4.92
C LYS A 203 21.46 2.59 -4.78
N LYS A 204 20.61 3.17 -5.63
CA LYS A 204 19.13 3.00 -5.61
C LYS A 204 18.66 1.55 -5.54
N GLN A 205 19.38 0.62 -6.18
CA GLN A 205 19.06 -0.82 -6.14
C GLN A 205 19.17 -1.42 -4.73
N ILE A 206 20.13 -0.97 -3.92
CA ILE A 206 20.29 -1.42 -2.53
C ILE A 206 19.13 -0.89 -1.70
N THR A 207 18.81 0.40 -1.82
CA THR A 207 17.68 1.02 -1.12
C THR A 207 16.35 0.32 -1.44
N ASN A 208 16.11 -0.01 -2.71
CA ASN A 208 14.92 -0.75 -3.12
C ASN A 208 14.86 -2.17 -2.53
N LYS A 209 16.00 -2.86 -2.43
CA LYS A 209 16.07 -4.21 -1.80
C LYS A 209 15.79 -4.14 -0.31
N VAL A 210 16.35 -3.15 0.38
CA VAL A 210 16.10 -2.91 1.81
C VAL A 210 14.61 -2.62 2.05
N ASP A 211 14.03 -1.71 1.27
CA ASP A 211 12.60 -1.38 1.35
C ASP A 211 11.71 -2.61 1.14
N ARG A 212 11.93 -3.35 0.05
CA ARG A 212 11.19 -4.59 -0.22
C ARG A 212 11.38 -5.64 0.88
N GLY A 213 12.60 -5.81 1.39
CA GLY A 213 12.90 -6.76 2.47
C GLY A 213 12.18 -6.41 3.78
N VAL A 214 12.17 -5.14 4.16
CA VAL A 214 11.44 -4.67 5.33
C VAL A 214 9.93 -4.84 5.14
N ILE A 215 9.37 -4.56 3.96
CA ILE A 215 7.95 -4.81 3.67
C ILE A 215 7.62 -6.29 3.85
N VAL A 216 8.44 -7.21 3.33
CA VAL A 216 8.24 -8.65 3.51
C VAL A 216 8.25 -9.02 4.99
N LEU A 217 9.19 -8.50 5.77
CA LEU A 217 9.27 -8.75 7.21
C LEU A 217 8.04 -8.21 7.96
N ILE A 218 7.56 -7.02 7.61
CA ILE A 218 6.36 -6.41 8.21
C ILE A 218 5.15 -7.29 7.94
N VAL A 219 4.96 -7.74 6.69
CA VAL A 219 3.83 -8.60 6.34
C VAL A 219 3.95 -9.95 7.03
N TYR A 220 5.12 -10.58 6.98
CA TYR A 220 5.39 -11.85 7.66
C TYR A 220 5.02 -11.76 9.13
N SER A 221 5.58 -10.79 9.86
CA SER A 221 5.29 -10.56 11.27
C SER A 221 3.81 -10.28 11.53
N SER A 222 3.14 -9.51 10.67
CA SER A 222 1.71 -9.21 10.84
C SER A 222 0.81 -10.45 10.66
N PHE A 223 1.13 -11.32 9.70
CA PHE A 223 0.43 -12.59 9.53
C PHE A 223 0.72 -13.56 10.67
N CYS A 224 1.96 -13.60 11.17
CA CYS A 224 2.30 -14.37 12.37
C CYS A 224 1.50 -13.88 13.60
N ASP A 225 1.50 -12.57 13.86
CA ASP A 225 0.74 -11.94 14.96
C ASP A 225 -0.76 -12.27 14.85
N ALA A 226 -1.35 -12.10 13.67
CA ALA A 226 -2.77 -12.39 13.45
C ALA A 226 -3.12 -13.89 13.60
N THR A 227 -2.24 -14.78 13.12
CA THR A 227 -2.42 -16.23 13.21
C THR A 227 -2.25 -16.72 14.64
N ALA A 228 -1.21 -16.25 15.35
CA ALA A 228 -0.97 -16.56 16.77
C ALA A 228 -2.10 -16.03 17.66
N ALA A 229 -2.67 -14.86 17.31
CA ALA A 229 -3.85 -14.32 17.97
C ALA A 229 -5.15 -15.09 17.67
N GLY A 230 -5.10 -16.17 16.88
CA GLY A 230 -6.24 -17.05 16.62
C GLY A 230 -7.27 -16.50 15.63
N LEU A 231 -6.91 -15.54 14.78
CA LEU A 231 -7.81 -14.91 13.80
C LEU A 231 -8.65 -15.93 13.01
N TRP A 232 -8.03 -17.03 12.59
CA TRP A 232 -8.65 -18.07 11.75
C TRP A 232 -9.69 -18.91 12.46
N HIS A 233 -9.65 -18.97 13.80
CA HIS A 233 -10.59 -19.73 14.62
C HIS A 233 -11.62 -18.84 15.32
N GLN A 234 -11.28 -17.58 15.61
CA GLN A 234 -12.16 -16.64 16.30
C GLN A 234 -13.26 -16.06 15.40
N TYR A 235 -13.02 -15.98 14.09
CA TYR A 235 -13.97 -15.41 13.13
C TYR A 235 -14.47 -16.47 12.15
N SER A 236 -15.75 -16.37 11.79
CA SER A 236 -16.35 -17.28 10.81
C SER A 236 -15.67 -17.14 9.44
N TRP A 237 -15.61 -18.24 8.69
CA TRP A 237 -15.12 -18.25 7.30
C TRP A 237 -15.88 -17.22 6.45
N GLN A 238 -17.16 -17.00 6.73
CA GLN A 238 -18.00 -16.02 6.04
C GLN A 238 -17.46 -14.59 6.22
N THR A 239 -17.01 -14.22 7.42
CA THR A 239 -16.40 -12.91 7.69
C THR A 239 -15.11 -12.74 6.90
N ILE A 240 -14.25 -13.78 6.86
CA ILE A 240 -13.01 -13.76 6.09
C ILE A 240 -13.31 -13.64 4.59
N GLY A 241 -14.27 -14.42 4.08
CA GLY A 241 -14.75 -14.33 2.70
C GLY A 241 -15.31 -12.95 2.35
N ALA A 242 -16.03 -12.32 3.28
CA ALA A 242 -16.53 -10.95 3.12
C ALA A 242 -15.39 -9.94 3.00
N VAL A 243 -14.31 -10.07 3.80
CA VAL A 243 -13.13 -9.21 3.67
C VAL A 243 -12.50 -9.33 2.28
N MET A 244 -12.32 -10.57 1.81
CA MET A 244 -11.78 -10.86 0.49
C MET A 244 -12.64 -10.24 -0.62
N GLY A 245 -13.96 -10.42 -0.53
CA GLY A 245 -14.93 -9.87 -1.46
C GLY A 245 -14.91 -8.34 -1.49
N ILE A 246 -14.97 -7.69 -0.32
CA ILE A 246 -14.94 -6.23 -0.19
C ILE A 246 -13.63 -5.67 -0.75
N ALA A 247 -12.49 -6.25 -0.40
CA ALA A 247 -11.20 -5.78 -0.89
C ALA A 247 -11.08 -5.91 -2.42
N ALA A 248 -11.56 -7.03 -2.99
CA ALA A 248 -11.56 -7.26 -4.43
C ALA A 248 -12.49 -6.29 -5.19
N VAL A 249 -13.73 -6.13 -4.71
CA VAL A 249 -14.71 -5.20 -5.31
C VAL A 249 -14.20 -3.77 -5.20
N MET A 250 -13.69 -3.37 -4.05
CA MET A 250 -13.15 -2.03 -3.86
C MET A 250 -11.96 -1.77 -4.79
N LEU A 251 -11.03 -2.71 -4.91
CA LEU A 251 -9.90 -2.59 -5.82
C LEU A 251 -10.37 -2.43 -7.27
N PHE A 252 -11.34 -3.26 -7.70
CA PHE A 252 -11.92 -3.20 -9.04
C PHE A 252 -12.58 -1.85 -9.31
N VAL A 253 -13.44 -1.39 -8.40
CA VAL A 253 -14.16 -0.11 -8.51
C VAL A 253 -13.18 1.05 -8.55
N ILE A 254 -12.18 1.09 -7.65
CA ILE A 254 -11.21 2.18 -7.60
C ILE A 254 -10.32 2.18 -8.85
N LEU A 255 -9.81 1.04 -9.30
CA LEU A 255 -9.04 0.97 -10.55
C LEU A 255 -9.88 1.43 -11.75
N GLY A 256 -11.14 0.99 -11.84
CA GLY A 256 -12.05 1.38 -12.91
C GLY A 256 -12.34 2.88 -12.91
N THR A 257 -12.70 3.44 -11.75
CA THR A 257 -13.05 4.86 -11.61
C THR A 257 -11.83 5.77 -11.77
N THR A 258 -10.66 5.43 -11.22
CA THR A 258 -9.42 6.18 -11.47
C THR A 258 -9.06 6.21 -12.95
N THR A 259 -9.09 5.05 -13.63
CA THR A 259 -8.79 4.95 -15.06
C THR A 259 -9.78 5.75 -15.90
N PHE A 260 -11.08 5.58 -15.65
CA PHE A 260 -12.13 6.28 -16.37
C PHE A 260 -12.02 7.80 -16.21
N THR A 261 -11.82 8.27 -14.97
CA THR A 261 -11.76 9.70 -14.68
C THR A 261 -10.48 10.33 -15.23
N ALA A 262 -9.33 9.64 -15.13
CA ALA A 262 -8.07 10.09 -15.73
C ALA A 262 -8.19 10.31 -17.25
N ARG A 263 -8.85 9.37 -17.95
CA ARG A 263 -9.12 9.48 -19.39
C ARG A 263 -10.07 10.61 -19.72
N ARG A 264 -11.15 10.78 -18.95
CA ARG A 264 -12.12 11.86 -19.15
C ARG A 264 -11.52 13.25 -18.92
N LEU A 265 -10.56 13.36 -18.01
CA LEU A 265 -9.84 14.62 -17.74
C LEU A 265 -8.73 14.91 -18.77
N GLY A 266 -8.54 14.02 -19.75
CA GLY A 266 -7.61 14.22 -20.86
C GLY A 266 -6.14 14.12 -20.46
N PHE A 267 -5.80 13.31 -19.45
CA PHE A 267 -4.39 13.05 -19.13
C PHE A 267 -3.67 12.35 -20.27
N SER A 268 -2.38 12.64 -20.43
CA SER A 268 -1.51 11.84 -21.29
C SER A 268 -1.48 10.40 -20.78
N VAL A 269 -1.05 9.46 -21.63
CA VAL A 269 -0.97 8.05 -21.23
C VAL A 269 -0.02 7.88 -20.03
N GLU A 270 1.06 8.64 -20.00
CA GLU A 270 2.05 8.61 -18.93
C GLU A 270 1.47 9.11 -17.60
N ASP A 271 0.68 10.17 -17.63
CA ASP A 271 0.01 10.73 -16.46
C ASP A 271 -1.20 9.87 -16.03
N GLU A 272 -1.93 9.24 -16.97
CA GLU A 272 -2.99 8.26 -16.68
C GLU A 272 -2.40 7.08 -15.87
N ILE A 273 -1.30 6.50 -16.33
CA ILE A 273 -0.65 5.37 -15.66
C ILE A 273 -0.28 5.73 -14.23
N THR A 274 0.32 6.91 -14.04
CA THR A 274 0.66 7.42 -12.70
C THR A 274 -0.59 7.68 -11.86
N ALA A 275 -1.64 8.26 -12.45
CA ALA A 275 -2.91 8.52 -11.78
C ALA A 275 -3.57 7.23 -11.29
N VAL A 276 -3.62 6.20 -12.13
CA VAL A 276 -4.19 4.89 -11.81
C VAL A 276 -3.37 4.22 -10.71
N PHE A 277 -2.05 4.11 -10.86
CA PHE A 277 -1.24 3.37 -9.90
C PHE A 277 -1.06 4.07 -8.57
N CYS A 278 -0.91 5.39 -8.55
CA CYS A 278 -0.81 6.13 -7.29
C CYS A 278 -2.19 6.38 -6.66
N GLY A 279 -3.23 6.56 -7.47
CA GLY A 279 -4.59 6.84 -6.99
C GLY A 279 -5.33 5.60 -6.48
N SER A 280 -4.96 4.39 -6.91
CA SER A 280 -5.66 3.16 -6.51
C SER A 280 -4.98 2.34 -5.41
N LYS A 281 -3.69 2.60 -5.12
CA LYS A 281 -2.93 1.77 -4.17
C LYS A 281 -2.98 2.31 -2.74
N LYS A 282 -2.87 1.38 -1.79
CA LYS A 282 -2.78 1.67 -0.35
C LYS A 282 -1.50 1.08 0.25
N SER A 283 -0.85 1.87 1.12
CA SER A 283 0.48 1.56 1.67
C SER A 283 0.42 0.66 2.88
N LEU A 284 0.86 -0.58 2.71
CA LEU A 284 1.07 -1.51 3.82
C LEU A 284 2.26 -1.08 4.68
N ALA A 285 3.34 -0.57 4.05
CA ALA A 285 4.53 -0.08 4.75
C ALA A 285 4.22 1.06 5.74
N ASN A 286 3.27 1.94 5.39
CA ASN A 286 2.78 2.98 6.29
C ASN A 286 1.69 2.40 7.22
N GLY A 287 0.79 1.59 6.67
CA GLY A 287 -0.39 1.10 7.36
C GLY A 287 -0.08 0.21 8.56
N ILE A 288 0.73 -0.83 8.43
CA ILE A 288 0.95 -1.74 9.58
C ILE A 288 1.54 -1.01 10.81
N PRO A 289 2.60 -0.18 10.67
CA PRO A 289 3.11 0.58 11.81
C PRO A 289 2.07 1.53 12.40
N MET A 290 1.31 2.23 11.55
CA MET A 290 0.23 3.11 12.03
C MET A 290 -0.86 2.32 12.75
N ALA A 291 -1.24 1.13 12.27
CA ALA A 291 -2.25 0.29 12.91
C ALA A 291 -1.81 -0.14 14.31
N LYS A 292 -0.53 -0.54 14.46
CA LYS A 292 0.06 -0.90 15.77
C LYS A 292 0.03 0.26 16.76
N ILE A 293 0.11 1.52 16.28
CA ILE A 293 -0.04 2.72 17.13
C ILE A 293 -1.52 3.03 17.41
N LEU A 294 -2.35 3.09 16.37
CA LEU A 294 -3.73 3.59 16.45
C LEU A 294 -4.65 2.61 17.20
N PHE A 295 -4.41 1.32 17.04
CA PHE A 295 -5.17 0.24 17.65
C PHE A 295 -4.35 -0.51 18.70
N ALA A 296 -3.36 0.16 19.29
CA ALA A 296 -2.51 -0.42 20.34
C ALA A 296 -3.37 -1.03 21.46
N GLY A 297 -3.14 -2.31 21.76
CA GLY A 297 -3.89 -3.04 22.79
C GLY A 297 -5.32 -3.46 22.39
N HIS A 298 -5.74 -3.23 21.15
CA HIS A 298 -7.03 -3.70 20.67
C HIS A 298 -6.98 -5.22 20.43
N PRO A 299 -7.87 -6.03 21.05
CA PRO A 299 -7.82 -7.49 20.94
C PRO A 299 -8.03 -7.98 19.50
N ALA A 300 -8.81 -7.24 18.72
CA ALA A 300 -9.07 -7.53 17.31
C ALA A 300 -8.06 -6.90 16.33
N LEU A 301 -6.82 -6.59 16.74
CA LEU A 301 -5.82 -5.95 15.86
C LEU A 301 -5.66 -6.70 14.53
N GLY A 302 -5.59 -8.03 14.58
CA GLY A 302 -5.49 -8.88 13.38
C GLY A 302 -6.66 -8.68 12.40
N LEU A 303 -7.89 -8.55 12.91
CA LEU A 303 -9.08 -8.31 12.07
C LEU A 303 -9.08 -6.90 11.49
N LEU A 304 -8.64 -5.90 12.27
CA LEU A 304 -8.56 -4.50 11.83
C LEU A 304 -7.58 -4.32 10.66
N VAL A 305 -6.45 -5.05 10.66
CA VAL A 305 -5.45 -4.97 9.60
C VAL A 305 -5.70 -5.93 8.43
N LEU A 306 -6.58 -6.92 8.59
CA LEU A 306 -6.83 -7.94 7.58
C LEU A 306 -7.29 -7.36 6.22
N PRO A 307 -8.23 -6.39 6.14
CA PRO A 307 -8.60 -5.77 4.86
C PRO A 307 -7.41 -5.18 4.13
N LEU A 308 -6.49 -4.52 4.86
CA LEU A 308 -5.27 -3.96 4.28
C LEU A 308 -4.34 -5.04 3.73
N MET A 309 -4.12 -6.11 4.48
CA MET A 309 -3.24 -7.22 4.07
C MET A 309 -3.77 -7.88 2.79
N VAL A 310 -5.08 -8.12 2.73
CA VAL A 310 -5.76 -8.68 1.55
C VAL A 310 -5.70 -7.72 0.37
N TYR A 311 -6.09 -6.46 0.56
CA TYR A 311 -6.06 -5.45 -0.49
C TYR A 311 -4.66 -5.27 -1.06
N HIS A 312 -3.64 -5.27 -0.20
CA HIS A 312 -2.26 -5.16 -0.61
C HIS A 312 -1.82 -6.31 -1.53
N GLN A 313 -2.22 -7.54 -1.23
CA GLN A 313 -1.87 -8.68 -2.07
C GLN A 313 -2.60 -8.60 -3.42
N LEU A 314 -3.90 -8.28 -3.40
CA LEU A 314 -4.70 -8.14 -4.61
C LEU A 314 -4.18 -7.01 -5.51
N GLN A 315 -3.88 -5.83 -4.94
CA GLN A 315 -3.38 -4.70 -5.73
C GLN A 315 -2.03 -5.01 -6.38
N LEU A 316 -1.15 -5.80 -5.73
CA LEU A 316 0.14 -6.16 -6.31
C LEU A 316 -0.02 -7.04 -7.54
N ILE A 317 -0.86 -8.08 -7.45
CA ILE A 317 -1.14 -9.02 -8.54
C ILE A 317 -1.88 -8.31 -9.68
N VAL A 318 -2.98 -7.62 -9.38
CA VAL A 318 -3.81 -6.97 -10.40
C VAL A 318 -3.04 -5.85 -11.10
N CYS A 319 -2.32 -5.01 -10.34
CA CYS A 319 -1.58 -3.91 -10.96
C CYS A 319 -0.34 -4.37 -11.72
N SER A 320 0.28 -5.52 -11.40
CA SER A 320 1.39 -6.05 -12.23
C SER A 320 0.88 -6.45 -13.61
N VAL A 321 -0.26 -7.13 -13.67
CA VAL A 321 -0.94 -7.49 -14.94
C VAL A 321 -1.30 -6.24 -15.73
N ILE A 322 -1.89 -5.23 -15.08
CA ILE A 322 -2.24 -3.96 -15.72
C ILE A 322 -0.98 -3.24 -16.23
N ALA A 323 0.10 -3.20 -15.45
CA ALA A 323 1.34 -2.56 -15.85
C ALA A 323 1.99 -3.26 -17.06
N ALA A 324 1.96 -4.60 -17.11
CA ALA A 324 2.41 -5.34 -18.28
C ALA A 324 1.60 -5.01 -19.54
N ARG A 325 0.27 -4.88 -19.41
CA ARG A 325 -0.61 -4.45 -20.52
C ARG A 325 -0.35 -3.01 -20.96
N TYR A 326 -0.06 -2.10 -20.04
CA TYR A 326 0.35 -0.74 -20.40
C TYR A 326 1.70 -0.72 -21.12
N ALA A 327 2.63 -1.62 -20.77
CA ALA A 327 3.94 -1.69 -21.38
C ALA A 327 3.89 -2.18 -22.85
N SER A 328 2.98 -3.11 -23.17
CA SER A 328 2.80 -3.64 -24.53
C SER A 328 1.92 -2.75 -25.44
N ARG A 329 1.54 -1.55 -24.99
CA ARG A 329 0.61 -0.66 -25.72
C ARG A 329 1.13 -0.22 -27.09
N ASP A 330 2.45 -0.04 -27.22
CA ASP A 330 3.07 0.45 -28.45
C ASP A 330 3.16 -0.66 -29.50
N GLU A 331 3.53 -1.89 -29.09
CA GLU A 331 3.54 -3.09 -29.92
C GLU A 331 2.15 -3.40 -30.50
N VAL A 332 1.09 -3.25 -29.69
CA VAL A 332 -0.29 -3.45 -30.14
C VAL A 332 -0.74 -2.37 -31.12
N LYS A 333 -0.30 -1.12 -30.94
CA LYS A 333 -0.59 -0.04 -31.89
C LYS A 333 0.13 -0.26 -33.22
N GLU A 334 1.39 -0.66 -33.20
CA GLU A 334 2.19 -0.96 -34.39
C GLU A 334 1.60 -2.14 -35.18
N ALA A 335 1.26 -3.25 -34.52
CA ALA A 335 0.62 -4.39 -35.16
C ALA A 335 -0.73 -4.02 -35.80
N ARG A 336 -1.55 -3.19 -35.13
CA ARG A 336 -2.83 -2.73 -35.68
C ARG A 336 -2.66 -1.81 -36.88
N ASN A 337 -1.62 -0.98 -36.89
CA ASN A 337 -1.32 -0.12 -38.02
C ASN A 337 -0.77 -0.93 -39.21
N ALA A 338 0.03 -1.98 -38.96
CA ALA A 338 0.53 -2.88 -39.99
C ALA A 338 -0.55 -3.72 -40.67
N VAL A 339 -1.64 -4.08 -39.96
CA VAL A 339 -2.82 -4.77 -40.55
C VAL A 339 -3.72 -3.81 -41.35
N ARG A 340 -3.62 -2.50 -41.10
CA ARG A 340 -4.40 -1.47 -41.80
C ARG A 340 -3.69 -0.87 -43.01
N ALA A 341 -2.38 -1.05 -43.10
CA ALA A 341 -1.55 -0.69 -44.26
C ALA A 341 -1.59 -1.81 -45.30
#